data_AF-A0A968APL9-F1
#
_entry.id   AF-A0A968APL9-F1
#
_cell.length_a   1.000
_cell.length_b   1.000
_cell.length_c   1.000
_cell.angle_alpha   90.00
_cell.angle_beta   90.00
_cell.angle_gamma   90.00
#
_symmetry.space_group_name_H-M   'P 1'
#
loop_
_entity.id
_entity.type
_entity.pdbx_description
1 polymer ?
#
loop_
_entity_poly.entity_id
_entity_poly.type
_entity_poly.pdbx_seq_one_letter_code
_entity_poly.pdbx_strand_id
1 'polypeptide(L)'
;EKVEREIESFNRLSQQLFAHFNQKSQQQIATAKWQMEISDKKIICYLENEQYRGELSETTAKLIDNLKTALLGTSYGVYYEKGIIEIRSK
;
A
#
# COMPACT_ATOMS: atom_id res chain seq x y z
N GLU A 1 1.22 9.69 -10.71
CA GLU A 1 -0.24 9.86 -10.88
C GLU A 1 -1.09 8.59 -10.68
N LYS A 2 -1.08 7.56 -11.54
CA LYS A 2 -1.94 6.37 -11.33
C LYS A 2 -1.63 5.62 -10.02
N VAL A 3 -0.34 5.34 -9.78
CA VAL A 3 0.16 4.67 -8.57
C VAL A 3 -0.20 5.46 -7.31
N GLU A 4 0.02 6.77 -7.35
CA GLU A 4 -0.30 7.70 -6.27
C GLU A 4 -1.78 7.66 -5.89
N ARG A 5 -2.68 7.74 -6.88
CA ARG A 5 -4.13 7.65 -6.66
C ARG A 5 -4.56 6.33 -6.02
N GLU A 6 -3.94 5.21 -6.41
CA GLU A 6 -4.22 3.90 -5.80
C GLU A 6 -3.76 3.85 -4.34
N ILE A 7 -2.56 4.35 -4.05
CA ILE A 7 -2.02 4.41 -2.68
C ILE A 7 -2.88 5.31 -1.79
N GLU A 8 -3.28 6.50 -2.27
CA GLU A 8 -4.16 7.40 -1.54
C GLU A 8 -5.55 6.81 -1.28
N SER A 9 -6.13 6.16 -2.29
CA SER A 9 -7.44 5.50 -2.16
C SER A 9 -7.38 4.38 -1.14
N PHE A 10 -6.31 3.57 -1.17
CA PHE A 10 -6.09 2.51 -0.20
C PHE A 10 -5.92 3.06 1.22
N ASN A 11 -5.10 4.10 1.40
CA ASN A 11 -4.91 4.76 2.70
C ASN A 11 -6.24 5.29 3.27
N ARG A 12 -7.10 5.88 2.44
CA ARG A 12 -8.42 6.35 2.85
C ARG A 12 -9.31 5.20 3.31
N LEU A 13 -9.33 4.09 2.59
CA LEU A 13 -10.09 2.90 2.97
C LEU A 13 -9.57 2.28 4.28
N SER A 14 -8.25 2.18 4.44
CA SER A 14 -7.64 1.71 5.69
C SER A 14 -8.00 2.60 6.87
N GLN A 15 -7.98 3.92 6.70
CA GLN A 15 -8.39 4.86 7.74
C GLN A 15 -9.86 4.66 8.15
N GLN A 16 -10.77 4.49 7.18
CA GLN A 16 -12.18 4.25 7.46
C GLN A 16 -12.42 2.92 8.20
N LEU A 17 -11.74 1.86 7.78
CA LEU A 17 -11.82 0.53 8.42
C LEU A 17 -11.32 0.56 9.86
N PHE A 18 -10.14 1.13 10.10
CA PHE A 18 -9.57 1.20 11.44
C PHE A 18 -10.37 2.13 12.35
N ALA A 19 -10.90 3.24 11.83
CA ALA A 19 -11.81 4.11 12.59
C ALA A 19 -13.08 3.37 13.03
N HIS A 20 -13.69 2.62 12.11
CA HIS A 20 -14.86 1.80 12.42
C HIS A 20 -14.56 0.72 13.47
N PHE A 21 -13.42 0.03 13.30
CA PHE A 21 -12.98 -0.99 14.25
C PHE A 21 -12.74 -0.40 15.64
N ASN A 22 -11.95 0.68 15.73
CA ASN A 22 -11.64 1.35 17.00
C ASN A 22 -12.90 1.83 17.73
N GLN A 23 -13.89 2.34 16.98
CA GLN A 23 -15.18 2.73 17.55
C GLN A 23 -15.94 1.53 18.14
N LYS A 24 -15.90 0.37 17.48
CA LYS A 24 -16.62 -0.83 17.91
C LYS A 24 -15.92 -1.59 19.04
N SER A 25 -14.60 -1.66 19.01
CA SER A 25 -13.80 -2.44 19.97
C SER A 25 -13.37 -1.63 21.19
N GLN A 26 -13.58 -0.31 21.19
CA GLN A 26 -13.01 0.64 22.18
C GLN A 26 -11.48 0.56 22.30
N GLN A 27 -10.81 -0.02 21.29
CA GLN A 27 -9.36 -0.04 21.20
C GLN A 27 -8.88 1.14 20.35
N GLN A 28 -7.64 1.58 20.59
CA GLN A 28 -7.00 2.61 19.78
C GLN A 28 -5.87 2.00 18.96
N ILE A 29 -6.24 1.29 17.89
CA ILE A 29 -5.26 0.71 16.98
C ILE A 29 -4.81 1.77 15.98
N ALA A 30 -3.49 1.91 15.82
CA ALA A 30 -2.91 2.79 14.81
C ALA A 30 -3.32 2.34 13.40
N THR A 31 -3.74 3.29 12.56
CA THR A 31 -4.09 2.99 11.17
C THR A 31 -2.83 2.61 10.38
N ALA A 32 -2.88 1.50 9.64
CA ALA A 32 -1.86 1.18 8.66
C ALA A 32 -1.89 2.22 7.53
N LYS A 33 -0.76 2.92 7.33
CA LYS A 33 -0.61 3.93 6.29
C LYS A 33 0.57 3.59 5.40
N TRP A 34 0.34 3.56 4.09
CA TRP A 34 1.36 3.43 3.08
C TRP A 34 1.93 4.80 2.74
N GLN A 35 3.25 4.88 2.76
CA GLN A 35 4.02 6.01 2.28
C GLN A 35 4.63 5.66 0.93
N MET A 36 4.95 6.69 0.16
CA MET A 36 5.49 6.55 -1.18
C MET A 36 6.70 7.47 -1.35
N GLU A 37 7.80 6.88 -1.82
CA GLU A 37 8.99 7.60 -2.24
C GLU A 37 9.12 7.46 -3.76
N ILE A 38 9.15 8.60 -4.44
CA ILE A 38 9.25 8.67 -5.89
C ILE A 38 10.68 9.09 -6.25
N SER A 39 11.31 8.31 -7.12
CA SER A 39 12.60 8.63 -7.74
C SER A 39 12.48 8.49 -9.25
N ASP A 40 13.44 9.04 -9.99
CA ASP A 40 13.47 8.99 -11.46
C ASP A 40 13.45 7.57 -12.04
N LYS A 41 13.85 6.57 -11.24
CA LYS A 41 14.01 5.17 -11.69
C LYS A 41 12.96 4.22 -11.12
N LYS A 42 12.31 4.60 -10.03
CA LYS A 42 11.36 3.72 -9.31
C LYS A 42 10.50 4.47 -8.32
N ILE A 43 9.37 3.85 -8.00
CA ILE A 43 8.50 4.23 -6.89
C ILE A 43 8.63 3.13 -5.83
N ILE A 44 8.86 3.53 -4.59
CA ILE A 44 8.89 2.63 -3.44
C ILE A 44 7.69 2.96 -2.56
N CYS A 45 6.87 1.97 -2.25
CA CYS A 45 5.80 2.09 -1.27
C CYS A 45 6.11 1.22 -0.05
N TYR A 46 5.93 1.77 1.15
CA TYR A 46 6.17 1.06 2.40
C TYR A 46 5.15 1.43 3.47
N LEU A 47 4.91 0.52 4.41
CA LEU A 47 4.10 0.81 5.59
C LEU A 47 4.88 1.71 6.55
N GLU A 48 4.29 2.85 6.94
CA GLU A 48 4.84 3.78 7.93
C GLU A 48 5.06 3.09 9.28
N ASN A 49 4.11 2.24 9.66
CA ASN A 49 4.14 1.52 10.92
C ASN A 49 4.84 0.16 10.74
N GLU A 50 6.07 0.05 11.24
CA GLU A 50 6.92 -1.16 11.12
C GLU A 50 6.28 -2.42 11.72
N GLN A 51 5.41 -2.27 12.73
CA GLN A 51 4.65 -3.37 13.33
C GLN A 51 3.74 -4.13 12.34
N TYR A 52 3.45 -3.54 11.18
CA TYR A 52 2.70 -4.20 10.10
C TYR A 52 3.60 -4.70 8.96
N ARG A 53 4.93 -4.54 9.06
CA ARG A 53 5.92 -5.09 8.11
C ARG A 53 6.30 -6.50 8.55
N GLY A 54 6.02 -7.52 7.73
CA GLY A 54 6.50 -8.87 8.01
C GLY A 54 5.87 -9.95 7.16
N GLU A 55 4.56 -9.89 6.94
CA GLU A 55 3.83 -10.88 6.14
C GLU A 55 2.92 -10.19 5.12
N LEU A 56 2.70 -10.85 3.97
CA LEU A 56 1.76 -10.38 2.97
C LEU A 56 0.33 -10.54 3.52
N SER A 57 -0.21 -9.50 4.13
CA SER A 57 -1.62 -9.46 4.53
C SER A 57 -2.54 -9.48 3.29
N GLU A 58 -3.78 -9.97 3.44
CA GLU A 58 -4.78 -9.92 2.36
C GLU A 58 -5.01 -8.50 1.81
N THR A 59 -4.90 -7.50 2.69
CA THR A 59 -5.02 -6.08 2.30
C THR A 59 -3.85 -5.63 1.44
N THR A 60 -2.63 -6.08 1.75
CA THR A 60 -1.43 -5.81 0.93
C THR A 60 -1.51 -6.53 -0.42
N ALA A 61 -2.00 -7.77 -0.45
CA ALA A 61 -2.21 -8.52 -1.69
C ALA A 61 -3.18 -7.78 -2.65
N LYS A 62 -4.31 -7.29 -2.13
CA LYS A 62 -5.27 -6.49 -2.91
C LYS A 62 -4.65 -5.20 -3.46
N LEU A 63 -3.85 -4.51 -2.66
CA LEU A 63 -3.14 -3.31 -3.12
C LEU A 63 -2.18 -3.64 -4.28
N ILE A 64 -1.42 -4.72 -4.17
CA ILE A 64 -0.51 -5.17 -5.23
C ILE A 64 -1.28 -5.48 -6.51
N ASP A 65 -2.43 -6.15 -6.42
CA ASP A 65 -3.24 -6.49 -7.58
C ASP A 65 -3.86 -5.25 -8.25
N ASN A 66 -4.30 -4.27 -7.46
CA ASN A 66 -4.76 -2.98 -7.98
C ASN A 66 -3.61 -2.26 -8.71
N LEU A 67 -2.42 -2.22 -8.14
CA LEU A 67 -1.24 -1.60 -8.75
C LEU A 67 -0.84 -2.33 -10.05
N LYS A 68 -0.84 -3.66 -10.07
CA LYS A 68 -0.58 -4.46 -11.27
C LYS A 68 -1.59 -4.15 -12.37
N THR A 69 -2.86 -4.02 -12.00
CA THR A 69 -3.94 -3.66 -12.93
C THR A 69 -3.77 -2.25 -13.47
N ALA A 70 -3.46 -1.28 -12.61
CA ALA A 70 -3.24 0.11 -13.00
C ALA A 70 -2.04 0.29 -13.95
N LEU A 71 -1.04 -0.60 -13.83
CA LEU A 71 0.20 -0.62 -14.62
C LEU A 71 0.17 -1.62 -15.78
N LEU A 72 -0.97 -2.28 -16.04
CA LEU A 72 -1.12 -3.19 -17.16
C LEU A 72 -0.85 -2.46 -18.49
N GLY A 73 -0.07 -3.10 -19.37
CA GLY A 73 0.33 -2.50 -20.65
C GLY A 73 1.46 -1.46 -20.57
N THR A 74 2.00 -1.17 -19.37
CA THR A 74 3.17 -0.30 -19.21
C THR A 74 4.49 -1.09 -19.17
N SER A 75 5.62 -0.38 -19.32
CA SER A 75 6.97 -0.92 -19.13
C SER A 75 7.35 -1.13 -17.66
N TYR A 76 6.46 -0.79 -16.72
CA TYR A 76 6.70 -0.92 -15.28
C TYR A 76 6.13 -2.24 -14.74
N GLY A 77 6.83 -2.84 -13.79
CA GLY A 77 6.41 -4.00 -13.01
C GLY A 77 6.22 -3.66 -11.55
N VAL A 78 5.42 -4.47 -10.84
CA VAL A 78 5.19 -4.37 -9.39
C VAL A 78 5.86 -5.56 -8.71
N TYR A 79 6.76 -5.27 -7.76
CA TYR A 79 7.53 -6.25 -7.01
C TYR A 79 7.24 -6.05 -5.53
N TYR A 80 7.16 -7.13 -4.76
CA TYR A 80 6.92 -7.06 -3.32
C TYR A 80 7.96 -7.89 -2.57
N GLU A 81 8.61 -7.29 -1.58
CA GLU A 81 9.55 -7.96 -0.71
C GLU A 81 9.47 -7.37 0.70
N LYS A 82 9.25 -8.22 1.72
CA LYS A 82 9.34 -7.87 3.15
C LYS A 82 8.59 -6.57 3.55
N GLY A 83 7.36 -6.40 3.07
CA GLY A 83 6.53 -5.23 3.42
C GLY A 83 6.83 -3.97 2.59
N ILE A 84 7.64 -4.09 1.54
CA ILE A 84 7.95 -3.02 0.60
C ILE A 84 7.42 -3.41 -0.77
N ILE A 85 6.66 -2.50 -1.41
CA ILE A 85 6.24 -2.62 -2.80
C ILE A 85 7.17 -1.73 -3.63
N GLU A 86 7.89 -2.31 -4.57
CA GLU A 86 8.74 -1.59 -5.51
C GLU A 86 8.08 -1.60 -6.90
N ILE A 87 7.97 -0.43 -7.51
CA ILE A 87 7.50 -0.25 -8.89
C ILE A 87 8.65 0.31 -9.71
N ARG A 88 9.14 -0.48 -10.66
CA ARG A 88 10.31 -0.17 -11.49
C ARG A 88 10.13 -0.70 -12.90
N SER A 89 10.95 -0.25 -13.84
CA SER A 89 10.96 -0.81 -15.20
C SER A 89 11.20 -2.32 -15.17
N LYS A 90 10.48 -3.06 -16.02
CA LYS A 90 10.67 -4.50 -16.24
C LYS A 90 12.05 -4.81 -16.82
#